data_AF-A0A952D712-F1
#
_entry.id   AF-A0A952D712-F1
#
_cell.length_a   1.000
_cell.length_b   1.000
_cell.length_c   1.000
_cell.angle_alpha   90.00
_cell.angle_beta   90.00
_cell.angle_gamma   90.00
#
_symmetry.space_group_name_H-M   'P 1'
#
loop_
_entity.id
_entity.type
_entity.pdbx_description
1 polymer ?
#
loop_
_entity_poly.entity_id
_entity_poly.type
_entity_poly.pdbx_seq_one_letter_code
_entity_poly.pdbx_strand_id
1 'polypeptide(L)'
;MYAMTFTHLDGVVTGSMLAVWLRVPEASAHIRRWRKPIMIASSTGLVSVVFIDRSLLFWNPAMALFGYTLIALFFGGLLACILEDSAYPRLQSLFTNPLLMRAGRYSYAMYLAHVPISVAVAEVMLSDASAGESSMGYTMLFIAYCVVALGFSWLVAVGSWYLFEKPVLSLKRYFSYK
;
A
#
# COMPACT_ATOMS: atom_id res chain seq x y z
N MET A 1 -13.12 5.34 -14.68
CA MET A 1 -11.93 6.23 -14.71
C MET A 1 -10.79 5.77 -13.79
N TYR A 2 -11.07 5.06 -12.67
CA TYR A 2 -10.08 4.56 -11.72
C TYR A 2 -9.15 3.42 -12.23
N ALA A 3 -9.56 2.71 -13.29
CA ALA A 3 -8.89 1.48 -13.74
C ALA A 3 -7.85 1.70 -14.86
N MET A 4 -7.62 2.94 -15.31
CA MET A 4 -6.69 3.20 -16.41
C MET A 4 -5.28 3.43 -15.88
N THR A 5 -4.37 2.52 -16.22
CA THR A 5 -2.95 2.51 -15.78
C THR A 5 -2.22 3.83 -16.05
N PHE A 6 -2.61 4.54 -17.11
CA PHE A 6 -2.00 5.80 -17.52
C PHE A 6 -2.41 7.02 -16.68
N THR A 7 -3.45 6.93 -15.85
CA THR A 7 -3.96 8.06 -15.05
C THR A 7 -3.49 8.04 -13.59
N HIS A 8 -2.66 7.07 -13.19
CA HIS A 8 -2.14 6.92 -11.81
C HIS A 8 -0.62 6.75 -11.77
N LEU A 9 0.10 7.62 -12.48
CA LEU A 9 1.57 7.59 -12.53
C LEU A 9 2.24 8.38 -11.39
N ASP A 10 1.49 9.11 -10.56
CA ASP A 10 2.03 10.01 -9.54
C ASP A 10 2.99 9.30 -8.58
N GLY A 11 2.65 8.07 -8.14
CA GLY A 11 3.49 7.28 -7.26
C GLY A 11 4.80 6.86 -7.93
N VAL A 12 4.73 6.41 -9.19
CA VAL A 12 5.91 5.99 -9.97
C VAL A 12 6.81 7.18 -10.24
N VAL A 13 6.23 8.32 -10.63
CA VAL A 13 6.97 9.57 -10.87
C VAL A 13 7.65 10.04 -9.58
N THR A 14 6.92 10.10 -8.47
CA THR A 14 7.47 10.53 -7.18
C THR A 14 8.62 9.62 -6.72
N GLY A 15 8.45 8.30 -6.84
CA GLY A 15 9.49 7.33 -6.50
C GLY A 15 10.72 7.41 -7.43
N SER A 16 10.49 7.59 -8.72
CA SER A 16 11.56 7.72 -9.73
C SER A 16 12.37 9.00 -9.53
N MET A 17 11.70 10.12 -9.29
CA MET A 17 12.34 11.41 -8.97
C MET A 17 13.17 11.29 -7.71
N LEU A 18 12.63 10.69 -6.65
CA LEU A 18 13.37 10.45 -5.41
C LEU A 18 14.62 9.59 -5.66
N ALA A 19 14.50 8.51 -6.43
CA ALA A 19 15.63 7.62 -6.75
C ALA A 19 16.75 8.33 -7.52
N VAL A 20 16.40 9.21 -8.47
CA VAL A 20 17.38 10.02 -9.22
C VAL A 20 18.05 11.03 -8.31
N TRP A 21 17.27 11.77 -7.52
CA TRP A 21 17.77 12.84 -6.68
C TRP A 21 18.65 12.33 -5.52
N LEU A 22 18.40 11.12 -5.00
CA LEU A 22 19.29 10.50 -4.02
C LEU A 22 20.67 10.13 -4.59
N ARG A 23 20.81 10.05 -5.92
CA ARG A 23 22.10 9.77 -6.59
C ARG A 23 22.87 11.04 -6.96
N VAL A 24 22.26 12.22 -6.87
CA VAL A 24 22.88 13.52 -7.21
C VAL A 24 23.08 14.35 -5.93
N PRO A 25 24.34 14.64 -5.53
CA PRO A 25 24.62 15.33 -4.26
C PRO A 25 23.90 16.68 -4.09
N GLU A 26 23.82 17.49 -5.14
CA GLU A 26 23.16 18.80 -5.12
C GLU A 26 21.63 18.70 -4.97
N ALA A 27 21.01 17.71 -5.63
CA ALA A 27 19.57 17.45 -5.53
C ALA A 27 19.19 16.88 -4.16
N SER A 28 20.09 16.11 -3.54
CA SER A 28 19.89 15.56 -2.20
C SER A 28 19.69 16.68 -1.15
N ALA A 29 20.39 17.81 -1.27
CA ALA A 29 20.24 18.94 -0.35
C ALA A 29 18.86 19.59 -0.45
N HIS A 30 18.30 19.66 -1.66
CA HIS A 30 16.96 20.18 -1.90
C HIS A 30 15.89 19.28 -1.27
N ILE A 31 15.99 17.96 -1.43
CA ILE A 31 15.05 17.02 -0.77
C ILE A 31 15.11 17.20 0.75
N ARG A 32 16.31 17.26 1.33
CA ARG A 32 16.46 17.39 2.79
C ARG A 32 15.73 18.60 3.34
N ARG A 33 15.72 19.70 2.60
CA ARG A 33 15.02 20.94 2.94
C ARG A 33 13.51 20.82 2.76
N TRP A 34 13.05 20.20 1.68
CA TRP A 34 11.64 20.20 1.30
C TRP A 34 10.83 18.99 1.78
N ARG A 35 11.46 17.90 2.26
CA ARG A 35 10.77 16.68 2.69
C ARG A 35 9.69 16.93 3.75
N LYS A 36 9.99 17.70 4.81
CA LYS A 36 9.04 17.99 5.90
C LYS A 36 7.91 18.92 5.42
N PRO A 37 8.19 20.05 4.75
CA PRO A 37 7.14 20.88 4.15
C PRO A 37 6.21 20.08 3.24
N ILE A 38 6.75 19.23 2.36
CA ILE A 38 5.96 18.39 1.46
C ILE A 38 5.08 17.43 2.24
N MET A 39 5.62 16.72 3.24
CA MET A 39 4.82 15.83 4.08
C MET A 39 3.71 16.57 4.82
N ILE A 40 4.01 17.71 5.43
CA ILE A 40 3.02 18.51 6.17
C ILE A 40 1.93 19.01 5.22
N ALA A 41 2.32 19.62 4.10
CA ALA A 41 1.38 20.11 3.08
C ALA A 41 0.49 18.99 2.52
N SER A 42 1.08 17.81 2.28
CA SER A 42 0.35 16.64 1.78
C SER A 42 -0.64 16.10 2.83
N SER A 43 -0.22 16.01 4.10
CA SER A 43 -1.09 15.62 5.21
C SER A 43 -2.23 16.60 5.40
N THR A 44 -1.95 17.91 5.40
CA THR A 44 -2.99 18.94 5.54
C THR A 44 -3.96 18.89 4.36
N GLY A 45 -3.46 18.71 3.14
CA GLY A 45 -4.27 18.57 1.94
C GLY A 45 -5.20 17.35 2.03
N LEU A 46 -4.67 16.21 2.47
CA LEU A 46 -5.47 15.00 2.68
C LEU A 46 -6.57 15.23 3.71
N VAL A 47 -6.22 15.79 4.87
CA VAL A 47 -7.20 16.12 5.91
C VAL A 47 -8.29 17.04 5.37
N SER A 48 -7.94 18.08 4.59
CA SER A 48 -8.91 18.96 3.94
C SER A 48 -9.83 18.21 2.98
N VAL A 49 -9.31 17.30 2.15
CA VAL A 49 -10.13 16.45 1.26
C VAL A 49 -11.12 15.61 2.07
N VAL A 50 -10.67 14.99 3.17
CA VAL A 50 -11.55 14.21 4.05
C VAL A 50 -12.64 15.07 4.68
N PHE A 51 -12.31 16.28 5.12
CA PHE A 51 -13.29 17.20 5.72
C PHE A 51 -14.34 17.69 4.73
N ILE A 52 -13.97 17.90 3.46
CA ILE A 52 -14.89 18.37 2.41
C ILE A 52 -15.82 17.24 1.98
N ASP A 53 -15.29 16.04 1.74
CA ASP A 53 -16.07 14.94 1.16
C ASP A 53 -16.72 14.00 2.19
N ARG A 54 -16.31 14.08 3.46
CA ARG A 54 -16.73 13.19 4.56
C ARG A 54 -16.59 11.70 4.24
N SER A 55 -15.81 11.35 3.22
CA SER A 55 -15.68 9.99 2.69
C SER A 55 -14.27 9.77 2.17
N LEU A 56 -13.67 8.67 2.62
CA LEU A 56 -12.39 8.15 2.12
C LEU A 56 -12.57 7.16 0.96
N LEU A 57 -13.80 7.04 0.44
CA LEU A 57 -14.09 6.05 -0.59
C LEU A 57 -13.45 6.47 -1.92
N PHE A 58 -12.78 5.49 -2.54
CA PHE A 58 -12.04 5.61 -3.79
C PHE A 58 -12.89 6.04 -4.99
N TRP A 59 -14.22 5.97 -4.88
CA TRP A 59 -15.16 6.46 -5.90
C TRP A 59 -15.34 7.97 -5.91
N ASN A 60 -14.82 8.69 -4.92
CA ASN A 60 -15.03 10.12 -4.84
C ASN A 60 -14.13 10.89 -5.85
N PRO A 61 -14.71 11.77 -6.70
CA PRO A 61 -13.93 12.59 -7.63
C PRO A 61 -12.82 13.43 -7.00
N ALA A 62 -13.00 14.01 -5.79
CA ALA A 62 -11.94 14.82 -5.19
C ALA A 62 -10.77 13.96 -4.69
N MET A 63 -11.07 12.77 -4.16
CA MET A 63 -10.07 11.78 -3.79
C MET A 63 -9.30 11.27 -5.02
N ALA A 64 -10.02 11.04 -6.13
CA ALA A 64 -9.44 10.66 -7.41
C ALA A 64 -8.51 11.73 -7.99
N LEU A 65 -8.89 13.00 -7.89
CA LEU A 65 -8.16 14.10 -8.52
C LEU A 65 -6.96 14.59 -7.70
N PHE A 66 -7.12 14.70 -6.37
CA PHE A 66 -6.10 15.27 -5.49
C PHE A 66 -5.57 14.26 -4.47
N GLY A 67 -6.43 13.39 -3.96
CA GLY A 67 -6.09 12.45 -2.89
C GLY A 67 -4.90 11.55 -3.23
N TYR A 68 -4.88 10.95 -4.42
CA TYR A 68 -3.79 10.04 -4.81
C TYR A 68 -2.44 10.73 -4.97
N THR A 69 -2.40 11.92 -5.56
CA THR A 69 -1.17 12.70 -5.69
C THR A 69 -0.66 13.16 -4.32
N LEU A 70 -1.56 13.59 -3.42
CA LEU A 70 -1.19 13.95 -2.05
C LEU A 70 -0.66 12.74 -1.26
N ILE A 71 -1.27 11.57 -1.42
CA ILE A 71 -0.78 10.30 -0.86
C ILE A 71 0.62 9.99 -1.40
N ALA A 72 0.82 10.09 -2.72
CA ALA A 72 2.11 9.83 -3.35
C ALA A 72 3.20 10.77 -2.82
N LEU A 73 2.91 12.06 -2.68
CA LEU A 73 3.84 13.05 -2.11
C LEU A 73 4.12 12.80 -0.63
N PHE A 74 3.10 12.45 0.16
CA PHE A 74 3.26 12.11 1.57
C PHE A 74 4.19 10.91 1.75
N PHE A 75 3.92 9.80 1.06
CA PHE A 75 4.75 8.60 1.14
C PHE A 75 6.13 8.81 0.51
N GLY A 76 6.26 9.63 -0.54
CA GLY A 76 7.54 10.03 -1.11
C GLY A 76 8.41 10.81 -0.11
N GLY A 77 7.82 11.78 0.60
CA GLY A 77 8.50 12.51 1.67
C GLY A 77 8.86 11.64 2.87
N LEU A 78 7.97 10.72 3.25
CA LEU A 78 8.23 9.74 4.31
C LEU A 78 9.40 8.82 3.94
N LEU A 79 9.42 8.31 2.71
CA LEU A 79 10.50 7.48 2.18
C LEU A 79 11.83 8.25 2.16
N ALA A 80 11.80 9.53 1.76
CA ALA A 80 12.97 10.40 1.82
C ALA A 80 13.52 10.57 3.25
N CYS A 81 12.65 10.61 4.26
CA CYS A 81 13.08 10.66 5.67
C CYS A 81 13.68 9.34 6.15
N ILE A 82 13.14 8.20 5.71
CA ILE A 82 13.59 6.86 6.09
C ILE A 82 14.96 6.53 5.47
N LEU A 83 15.19 6.96 4.22
CA LEU A 83 16.43 6.70 3.48
C LEU A 83 17.62 7.57 3.93
N GLU A 84 17.38 8.55 4.80
CA GLU A 84 18.42 9.42 5.33
C GLU A 84 18.90 8.90 6.68
N ASP A 85 19.94 8.06 6.63
CA ASP A 85 20.47 7.24 7.74
C ASP A 85 20.68 7.97 9.08
N SER A 86 20.96 9.29 9.06
CA SER A 86 21.32 10.03 10.27
C SER A 86 20.19 10.87 10.89
N ALA A 87 19.09 11.10 10.17
CA ALA A 87 18.10 12.09 10.60
C ALA A 87 17.00 11.51 11.50
N TYR A 88 16.59 10.25 11.28
CA TYR A 88 15.46 9.62 11.99
C TYR A 88 15.68 8.13 12.30
N PRO A 89 16.63 7.78 13.18
CA PRO A 89 17.02 6.38 13.43
C PRO A 89 15.88 5.50 13.95
N ARG A 90 14.96 6.05 14.78
CA ARG A 90 13.79 5.31 15.28
C ARG A 90 12.77 5.00 14.18
N LEU A 91 12.52 5.99 13.31
CA LEU A 91 11.60 5.84 12.19
C LEU A 91 12.15 4.82 11.19
N GLN A 92 13.44 4.93 10.88
CA GLN A 92 14.12 3.97 10.03
C GLN A 92 14.02 2.55 10.59
N SER A 93 14.38 2.32 11.85
CA SER A 93 14.29 1.01 12.50
C SER A 93 12.89 0.39 12.46
N LEU A 94 11.84 1.20 12.61
CA LEU A 94 10.47 0.74 12.51
C LEU A 94 10.13 0.24 11.09
N PHE A 95 10.49 1.03 10.07
CA PHE A 95 10.17 0.73 8.67
C PHE A 95 11.11 -0.30 8.02
N THR A 96 12.33 -0.49 8.54
CA THR A 96 13.27 -1.52 8.09
C THR A 96 13.17 -2.82 8.88
N ASN A 97 12.19 -2.93 9.80
CA ASN A 97 11.94 -4.16 10.55
C ASN A 97 11.69 -5.34 9.58
N PRO A 98 12.37 -6.49 9.77
CA PRO A 98 12.25 -7.64 8.87
C PRO A 98 10.82 -8.17 8.72
N LEU A 99 9.97 -8.03 9.73
CA LEU A 99 8.57 -8.44 9.64
C LEU A 99 7.80 -7.54 8.67
N LEU A 100 7.98 -6.22 8.76
CA LEU A 100 7.31 -5.24 7.91
C LEU A 100 7.81 -5.35 6.47
N MET A 101 9.11 -5.52 6.28
CA MET A 101 9.72 -5.75 4.95
C MET A 101 9.24 -7.05 4.31
N ARG A 102 9.06 -8.13 5.09
CA ARG A 102 8.47 -9.39 4.60
C ARG A 102 6.99 -9.23 4.26
N ALA A 103 6.23 -8.49 5.06
CA ALA A 103 4.83 -8.20 4.75
C ALA A 103 4.69 -7.40 3.44
N GLY A 104 5.54 -6.38 3.24
CA GLY A 104 5.58 -5.61 2.00
C GLY A 104 5.87 -6.47 0.77
N ARG A 105 6.73 -7.49 0.89
CA ARG A 105 7.03 -8.43 -0.18
C ARG A 105 5.81 -9.24 -0.65
N TYR A 106 4.93 -9.64 0.25
CA TYR A 106 3.73 -10.41 -0.09
C TYR A 106 2.54 -9.53 -0.47
N SER A 107 2.63 -8.21 -0.25
CA SER A 107 1.52 -7.27 -0.41
C SER A 107 0.89 -7.29 -1.80
N TYR A 108 1.69 -7.46 -2.86
CA TYR A 108 1.18 -7.50 -4.23
C TYR A 108 0.34 -8.74 -4.52
N ALA A 109 0.84 -9.94 -4.16
CA ALA A 109 0.08 -11.17 -4.29
C ALA A 109 -1.18 -11.16 -3.41
N MET A 110 -1.08 -10.61 -2.20
CA MET A 110 -2.22 -10.44 -1.30
C MET A 110 -3.28 -9.49 -1.90
N TYR A 111 -2.86 -8.39 -2.51
CA TYR A 111 -3.76 -7.46 -3.20
C TYR A 111 -4.54 -8.15 -4.33
N LEU A 112 -3.91 -9.04 -5.10
CA LEU A 112 -4.61 -9.79 -6.14
C LEU A 112 -5.54 -10.86 -5.57
N ALA A 113 -5.10 -11.56 -4.51
CA ALA A 113 -5.81 -12.70 -3.96
C ALA A 113 -6.98 -12.31 -3.05
N HIS A 114 -6.93 -11.16 -2.37
CA HIS A 114 -7.91 -10.86 -1.31
C HIS A 114 -9.34 -10.69 -1.81
N VAL A 115 -9.55 -10.13 -3.01
CA VAL A 115 -10.90 -9.96 -3.58
C VAL A 115 -11.58 -11.32 -3.86
N PRO A 116 -11.01 -12.22 -4.69
CA PRO A 116 -11.65 -13.50 -4.96
C PRO A 116 -11.80 -14.36 -3.70
N ILE A 117 -10.83 -14.30 -2.77
CA ILE A 117 -10.93 -15.01 -1.49
C ILE A 117 -12.03 -14.42 -0.62
N SER A 118 -12.15 -13.09 -0.55
CA SER A 118 -13.22 -12.44 0.23
C SER A 118 -14.60 -12.81 -0.30
N VAL A 119 -14.78 -12.90 -1.63
CA VAL A 119 -16.05 -13.32 -2.23
C VAL A 119 -16.35 -14.77 -1.88
N ALA A 120 -15.39 -15.67 -2.05
CA ALA A 120 -15.57 -17.09 -1.73
C ALA A 120 -15.86 -17.33 -0.24
N VAL A 121 -15.17 -16.61 0.66
CA VAL A 121 -15.42 -16.72 2.11
C VAL A 121 -16.78 -16.11 2.48
N ALA A 122 -17.18 -15.02 1.83
CA ALA A 122 -18.50 -14.41 2.05
C ALA A 122 -19.63 -15.37 1.64
N GLU A 123 -19.50 -16.06 0.50
CA GLU A 123 -20.49 -17.05 0.05
C GLU A 123 -20.68 -18.19 1.04
N VAL A 124 -19.64 -18.59 1.79
CA VAL A 124 -19.73 -19.69 2.76
C VAL A 124 -20.17 -19.21 4.14
N MET A 125 -19.70 -18.04 4.59
CA MET A 125 -19.92 -17.59 5.99
C MET A 125 -21.09 -16.62 6.15
N LEU A 126 -21.48 -15.92 5.08
CA LEU A 126 -22.52 -14.88 5.14
C LEU A 126 -23.80 -15.28 4.39
N SER A 127 -23.81 -16.41 3.68
CA SER A 127 -25.02 -16.93 3.01
C SER A 127 -26.18 -17.09 3.99
N ASP A 128 -25.91 -17.71 5.14
CA ASP A 128 -26.95 -18.12 6.10
C ASP A 128 -27.33 -16.98 7.06
N ALA A 129 -26.44 -16.02 7.27
CA ALA A 129 -26.69 -14.85 8.12
C ALA A 129 -27.71 -13.88 7.51
N SER A 130 -27.88 -13.91 6.18
CA SER A 130 -28.92 -13.15 5.49
C SER A 130 -30.34 -13.67 5.77
N ALA A 131 -30.48 -14.89 6.30
CA ALA A 131 -31.75 -15.51 6.66
C ALA A 131 -32.21 -15.23 8.12
N GLY A 132 -31.44 -14.45 8.89
CA GLY A 132 -31.84 -13.98 10.22
C GLY A 132 -31.59 -14.94 11.38
N GLU A 133 -30.92 -16.08 11.16
CA GLU A 133 -30.77 -17.17 12.14
C GLU A 133 -29.34 -17.34 12.71
N SER A 134 -28.45 -16.34 12.63
CA SER A 134 -27.13 -16.48 13.25
C SER A 134 -27.20 -16.29 14.77
N SER A 135 -26.91 -17.35 15.53
CA SER A 135 -26.77 -17.30 17.01
C SER A 135 -25.63 -16.36 17.47
N MET A 136 -24.65 -16.15 16.60
CA MET A 136 -23.57 -15.18 16.74
C MET A 136 -24.07 -13.83 16.19
N GLY A 137 -24.04 -12.76 16.99
CA GLY A 137 -24.45 -11.43 16.53
C GLY A 137 -23.67 -10.98 15.28
N TYR A 138 -24.34 -10.29 14.35
CA TYR A 138 -23.81 -9.87 13.05
C TYR A 138 -22.39 -9.28 13.10
N THR A 139 -22.11 -8.45 14.10
CA THR A 139 -20.78 -7.84 14.31
C THR A 139 -19.68 -8.89 14.51
N MET A 140 -19.95 -9.93 15.29
CA MET A 140 -18.96 -10.97 15.58
C MET A 140 -18.74 -11.88 14.38
N LEU A 141 -19.80 -12.16 13.62
CA LEU A 141 -19.70 -12.88 12.35
C LEU A 141 -18.89 -12.08 11.32
N PHE A 142 -19.11 -10.78 11.22
CA PHE A 142 -18.35 -9.91 10.32
C PHE A 142 -16.86 -9.84 10.69
N ILE A 143 -16.54 -9.77 12.00
CA ILE A 143 -15.15 -9.85 12.47
C ILE A 143 -14.53 -11.21 12.09
N ALA A 144 -15.25 -12.31 12.31
CA ALA A 144 -14.78 -13.64 11.94
C ALA A 144 -14.52 -13.75 10.43
N TYR A 145 -15.45 -13.26 9.60
CA TYR A 145 -15.30 -13.17 8.15
C TYR A 145 -14.02 -12.40 7.77
N CYS A 146 -13.80 -11.21 8.33
CA CYS A 146 -12.61 -10.39 8.03
C CYS A 146 -11.31 -11.13 8.39
N VAL A 147 -11.27 -11.77 9.56
CA VAL A 147 -10.08 -12.53 10.02
C VAL A 147 -9.82 -13.73 9.10
N VAL A 148 -10.86 -14.47 8.73
CA VAL A 148 -10.77 -15.65 7.87
C VAL A 148 -10.33 -15.25 6.46
N ALA A 149 -10.98 -14.26 5.86
CA ALA A 149 -10.64 -13.75 4.53
C ALA A 149 -9.20 -13.22 4.48
N LEU A 150 -8.78 -12.44 5.49
CA LEU A 150 -7.40 -11.95 5.60
C LEU A 150 -6.40 -13.10 5.75
N GLY A 151 -6.71 -14.09 6.60
CA GLY A 151 -5.87 -15.26 6.84
C GLY A 151 -5.64 -16.08 5.57
N PHE A 152 -6.71 -16.41 4.84
CA PHE A 152 -6.59 -17.12 3.57
C PHE A 152 -5.85 -16.30 2.51
N SER A 153 -6.11 -14.99 2.43
CA SER A 153 -5.40 -14.09 1.51
C SER A 153 -3.90 -14.07 1.78
N TRP A 154 -3.51 -14.03 3.05
CA TRP A 154 -2.12 -14.09 3.46
C TRP A 154 -1.48 -15.44 3.11
N LEU A 155 -2.16 -16.55 3.38
CA LEU A 155 -1.66 -17.89 3.06
C LEU A 155 -1.43 -18.07 1.56
N VAL A 156 -2.38 -17.63 0.72
CA VAL A 156 -2.25 -17.66 -0.74
C VAL A 156 -1.11 -16.76 -1.21
N ALA A 157 -0.96 -15.56 -0.64
CA ALA A 157 0.13 -14.65 -0.97
C ALA A 157 1.51 -15.24 -0.63
N VAL A 158 1.65 -15.87 0.55
CA VAL A 158 2.87 -16.57 0.94
C VAL A 158 3.13 -17.76 0.03
N GLY A 159 2.10 -18.54 -0.31
CA GLY A 159 2.18 -19.65 -1.26
C GLY A 159 2.66 -19.20 -2.64
N SER A 160 2.08 -18.12 -3.19
CA SER A 160 2.50 -17.49 -4.45
C SER A 160 3.98 -17.14 -4.43
N TRP A 161 4.46 -16.55 -3.33
CA TRP A 161 5.86 -16.17 -3.23
C TRP A 161 6.80 -17.37 -3.34
N TYR A 162 6.55 -18.44 -2.59
CA TYR A 162 7.44 -19.60 -2.54
C TYR A 162 7.33 -20.50 -3.77
N LEU A 163 6.13 -20.66 -4.33
CA LEU A 163 5.86 -21.57 -5.44
C LEU A 163 6.08 -20.93 -6.81
N PHE A 164 5.89 -19.62 -6.94
CA PHE A 164 5.90 -18.94 -8.24
C PHE A 164 6.92 -17.81 -8.31
N GLU A 165 6.80 -16.78 -7.46
CA GLU A 165 7.60 -15.57 -7.60
C GLU A 165 9.09 -15.82 -7.35
N LYS A 166 9.44 -16.55 -6.29
CA LYS A 166 10.83 -16.83 -5.95
C LYS A 166 11.53 -17.68 -7.04
N PRO A 167 10.94 -18.78 -7.56
CA PRO A 167 11.50 -19.49 -8.71
C PRO A 167 11.67 -18.62 -9.94
N VAL A 168 10.65 -17.84 -10.32
CA VAL A 168 10.70 -16.97 -11.51
C VAL A 168 11.78 -15.89 -11.36
N LEU A 169 11.89 -15.27 -10.18
CA LEU A 169 12.95 -14.28 -9.91
C LEU A 169 14.35 -14.90 -9.96
N SER A 170 14.50 -16.17 -9.60
CA SER A 170 15.79 -16.86 -9.70
C SER A 170 16.28 -16.99 -11.14
N LEU A 171 15.37 -16.99 -12.12
CA LEU A 171 15.71 -17.04 -13.55
C LEU A 171 16.36 -15.73 -14.04
N LYS A 172 16.22 -14.62 -13.33
CA LYS A 172 16.88 -13.34 -13.69
C LYS A 172 18.40 -13.46 -13.76
N ARG A 173 19.00 -14.44 -13.08
CA ARG A 173 20.45 -14.72 -13.15
C ARG A 173 20.94 -15.08 -14.56
N TYR A 174 20.05 -15.51 -15.45
CA TYR A 174 20.39 -15.88 -16.84
C TYR A 174 20.34 -14.71 -17.82
N PHE A 175 19.87 -13.52 -17.39
CA PHE A 175 19.80 -12.33 -18.24
C PHE A 175 20.79 -11.29 -17.72
N SER A 176 21.86 -11.02 -18.47
CA SER A 176 22.80 -9.94 -18.17
C SER A 176 22.18 -8.60 -18.54
N TYR A 177 22.06 -7.68 -17.59
CA TYR A 177 21.72 -6.29 -17.85
C TYR A 177 22.94 -5.60 -18.46
N LYS A 178 22.86 -5.25 -19.75
CA LYS A 178 23.79 -4.32 -20.40
C LYS A 178 23.28 -2.89 -20.22
#